data_AF-A0A933EHY0-F1
#
_entry.id   AF-A0A933EHY0-F1
#
_cell.length_a   1.000
_cell.length_b   1.000
_cell.length_c   1.000
_cell.angle_alpha   90.00
_cell.angle_beta   90.00
_cell.angle_gamma   90.00
#
_symmetry.space_group_name_H-M   'P 1'
#
loop_
_entity.id
_entity.type
_entity.pdbx_description
1 polymer ?
#
loop_
_entity_poly.entity_id
_entity_poly.type
_entity_poly.pdbx_seq_one_letter_code
_entity_poly.pdbx_strand_id
1 'polypeptide(L)' 'MLRATNLVGVRFTRGGRVHYFENAGLDLEVNDEVLVETETGPTTAHVVIAPKQLLFSNVNGTLKRVLNKV' A
#
# COMPACT_ATOMS: atom_id res chain seq x y z
N MET A 1 -7.77 -13.42 -16.52
CA MET A 1 -8.71 -12.54 -15.81
C MET A 1 -7.88 -11.42 -15.18
N LEU A 2 -8.02 -10.18 -15.63
CA LEU A 2 -7.34 -9.04 -15.01
C LEU A 2 -8.02 -8.77 -13.66
N ARG A 3 -7.31 -8.88 -12.54
CA ARG A 3 -7.81 -8.41 -11.25
C ARG A 3 -7.44 -6.94 -11.12
N ALA A 4 -8.44 -6.06 -11.08
CA ALA A 4 -8.23 -4.69 -10.65
C ALA A 4 -7.96 -4.72 -9.14
N THR A 5 -6.71 -4.53 -8.74
CA THR A 5 -6.32 -4.42 -7.33
C THR A 5 -6.16 -2.96 -6.99
N ASN A 6 -6.87 -2.48 -5.97
CA ASN A 6 -6.69 -1.14 -5.45
C ASN A 6 -5.37 -1.08 -4.69
N LEU A 7 -4.38 -0.39 -5.25
CA LEU A 7 -3.06 -0.26 -4.65
C LEU A 7 -2.98 0.94 -3.73
N VAL A 8 -2.08 0.88 -2.77
CA VAL A 8 -1.67 2.02 -1.97
C VAL A 8 -0.16 2.15 -2.06
N GLY A 9 0.34 3.39 -2.16
CA GLY A 9 1.77 3.68 -2.11
C GLY A 9 2.16 4.13 -0.70
N VAL A 10 3.13 3.47 -0.09
CA VAL A 10 3.61 3.78 1.27
C VAL A 10 5.11 4.05 1.30
N ARG A 11 5.57 4.76 2.33
CA ARG A 11 6.99 4.94 2.67
C ARG A 11 7.26 4.57 4.12
N PHE A 12 8.37 3.88 4.37
CA PHE A 12 8.83 3.56 5.71
C PHE A 12 9.60 4.71 6.38
N THR A 13 10.20 5.60 5.58
CA THR A 13 10.98 6.74 6.06
C THR A 13 10.70 8.00 5.23
N ARG A 14 10.93 9.17 5.84
CA ARG A 14 10.83 10.45 5.14
C ARG A 14 11.85 10.51 4.00
N GLY A 15 11.38 10.67 2.76
CA GLY A 15 12.21 10.68 1.56
C GLY A 15 12.62 9.31 1.02
N GLY A 16 12.15 8.21 1.62
CA GLY A 16 12.41 6.85 1.13
C GLY A 16 11.73 6.51 -0.20
N ARG A 17 12.01 5.32 -0.72
CA ARG A 17 11.33 4.79 -1.91
C ARG A 17 9.85 4.52 -1.59
N VAL A 18 8.98 4.75 -2.57
CA VAL A 18 7.56 4.35 -2.48
C VAL A 18 7.46 2.86 -2.77
N HIS A 19 6.79 2.14 -1.87
CA HIS A 19 6.48 0.72 -2.02
C HIS A 19 4.97 0.56 -2.19
N TYR A 20 4.54 -0.35 -3.05
CA TYR A 20 3.13 -0.54 -3.35
C TYR A 20 2.61 -1.80 -2.66
N PHE A 21 1.41 -1.68 -2.09
CA PHE A 21 0.71 -2.74 -1.38
C PHE A 21 -0.75 -2.79 -1.84
N GLU A 22 -1.39 -3.92 -1.68
CA GLU A 22 -2.85 -4.01 -1.78
C GLU A 22 -3.50 -3.32 -0.57
N ASN A 23 -4.48 -2.44 -0.79
CA ASN A 23 -5.15 -1.71 0.30
C ASN A 23 -6.08 -2.59 1.16
N ALA A 24 -6.32 -3.84 0.74
CA ALA A 24 -7.21 -4.81 1.40
C ALA A 24 -8.63 -4.28 1.65
N GLY A 25 -9.12 -3.37 0.80
CA GLY A 25 -10.44 -2.75 0.96
C GLY A 25 -10.50 -1.64 2.01
N LEU A 26 -9.38 -1.27 2.62
CA LEU A 26 -9.31 -0.14 3.56
C LEU A 26 -9.43 1.20 2.82
N ASP A 27 -10.18 2.13 3.39
CA ASP A 27 -10.23 3.52 2.94
C ASP A 27 -9.03 4.26 3.53
N LEU A 28 -8.03 4.50 2.69
CA LEU A 28 -6.74 5.06 3.07
C LEU A 28 -6.53 6.39 2.37
N GLU A 29 -6.08 7.40 3.12
CA GLU A 29 -5.73 8.73 2.63
C GLU A 29 -4.25 9.02 2.80
N VAL A 30 -3.75 10.02 2.07
CA VAL A 30 -2.36 10.47 2.22
C VAL A 30 -2.13 10.95 3.66
N ASN A 31 -0.97 10.58 4.22
CA ASN A 31 -0.55 10.77 5.61
C ASN A 31 -1.16 9.82 6.64
N ASP A 32 -2.05 8.90 6.26
CA ASP A 32 -2.42 7.80 7.15
C ASP A 32 -1.19 6.95 7.51
N GLU A 33 -1.07 6.56 8.77
CA GLU A 33 -0.14 5.54 9.21
C GLU A 33 -0.81 4.16 9.06
N VAL A 34 -0.08 3.20 8.52
CA VAL A 34 -0.58 1.85 8.23
C VAL A 34 0.42 0.79 8.66
N LEU A 35 -0.10 -0.35 9.08
CA LEU A 35 0.68 -1.56 9.30
C LEU A 35 0.65 -2.41 8.02
N VAL A 36 1.82 -2.72 7.45
CA VAL A 36 1.94 -3.52 6.21
C VAL A 36 2.67 -4.83 6.47
N GLU A 37 2.31 -5.88 5.73
CA GLU A 37 3.03 -7.16 5.77
C GLU A 37 4.30 -7.10 4.93
N THR A 38 5.47 -7.37 5.50
CA THR A 38 6.73 -7.49 4.76
C THR A 38 7.33 -8.89 4.91
N GLU A 39 8.35 -9.22 4.13
CA GLU A 39 9.05 -10.52 4.23
C GLU A 39 9.66 -10.77 5.62
N THR A 40 10.04 -9.69 6.31
CA THR A 40 10.60 -9.72 7.66
C THR A 40 9.55 -9.57 8.76
N GLY A 41 8.26 -9.53 8.40
CA GLY A 41 7.13 -9.37 9.31
C GLY A 41 6.40 -8.03 9.17
N PRO A 42 5.39 -7.76 10.01
CA PRO A 42 4.64 -6.51 9.95
C PRO A 42 5.51 -5.28 10.26
N THR A 43 5.29 -4.17 9.58
CA THR A 43 6.02 -2.90 9.81
C THR A 43 5.12 -1.70 9.54
N THR A 44 5.31 -0.61 10.29
CA THR A 44 4.55 0.64 10.08
C THR A 44 5.11 1.46 8.92
N ALA A 45 4.23 2.11 8.18
CA ALA A 45 4.56 2.97 7.05
C ALA A 45 3.53 4.09 6.91
N HIS A 46 3.87 5.13 6.16
CA HIS A 46 2.96 6.24 5.88
C HIS A 46 2.46 6.15 4.45
N VAL A 47 1.15 6.33 4.28
CA VAL A 47 0.53 6.43 2.96
C VAL A 47 0.97 7.74 2.30
N VAL A 48 1.53 7.62 1.10
CA VAL A 48 1.96 8.77 0.28
C VAL A 48 1.25 8.82 -1.06
N ILE A 49 0.54 7.75 -1.44
CA ILE A 49 -0.36 7.69 -2.59
C ILE A 49 -1.60 6.93 -2.16
N ALA A 50 -2.75 7.60 -2.14
CA ALA A 50 -4.02 6.99 -1.77
C ALA A 50 -4.56 6.09 -2.91
N PRO A 51 -5.38 5.04 -2.61
CA PRO A 51 -5.84 4.10 -3.62
C PRO A 51 -6.64 4.72 -4.77
N LYS A 52 -7.42 5.76 -4.47
CA LYS A 52 -8.24 6.48 -5.45
C LYS A 52 -7.39 7.26 -6.49
N GLN A 53 -6.10 7.50 -6.21
CA GLN A 53 -5.19 8.24 -7.08
C GLN A 53 -4.50 7.35 -8.13
N LEU A 54 -4.65 6.02 -8.03
CA LEU A 54 -4.04 5.05 -8.94
C LEU A 54 -5.09 4.53 -9.92
N LEU A 55 -4.99 4.95 -11.18
CA LEU A 55 -5.79 4.38 -12.28
C LEU A 55 -5.16 3.03 -12.69
N PHE A 56 -5.88 1.93 -12.44
CA PHE A 56 -5.59 0.57 -12.92
C PHE A 56 -4.11 0.22 -13.08
N SER A 57 -3.54 -0.37 -12.03
CA SER A 57 -2.15 -0.81 -12.05
C SER A 57 -2.03 -2.26 -12.53
N ASN A 58 -1.37 -2.47 -13.68
CA ASN A 58 -0.95 -3.80 -14.13
C ASN A 58 0.32 -4.21 -13.37
N VAL A 59 0.18 -4.57 -12.09
CA VAL A 59 1.30 -5.10 -11.31
C VAL A 59 1.35 -6.62 -11.46
N ASN A 60 2.47 -7.12 -11.98
CA ASN A 60 2.75 -8.54 -12.04
C ASN A 60 3.42 -9.00 -10.74
N GLY A 61 2.89 -10.08 -10.13
CA GLY A 61 3.41 -10.68 -8.90
C GLY A 61 2.44 -10.61 -7.72
N THR A 62 2.73 -11.37 -6.67
CA THR A 62 1.94 -11.34 -5.42
C THR A 62 2.33 -10.10 -4.63
N LEU A 63 1.46 -9.09 -4.66
CA LEU A 63 1.59 -7.93 -3.80
C LEU A 63 1.37 -8.32 -2.35
N LYS A 64 2.18 -7.75 -1.46
CA LYS A 64 1.91 -7.75 -0.02
C LYS A 64 0.75 -6.80 0.27
N ARG A 65 0.12 -6.96 1.43
CA ARG A 65 -1.09 -6.23 1.81
C ARG A 65 -0.88 -5.26 2.97
N VAL A 66 -1.71 -4.24 3.02
CA VAL A 66 -1.97 -3.51 4.26
C VAL A 66 -2.75 -4.44 5.20
N LEU A 67 -2.32 -4.47 6.46
CA LEU A 67 -2.95 -5.26 7.51
C LEU A 67 -3.97 -4.42 8.28
N ASN A 68 -3.63 -3.17 8.61
CA ASN A 68 -4.53 -2.26 9.32
C ASN A 68 -4.14 -0.79 9.15
N LYS A 69 -5.09 0.12 9.39
CA LYS A 69 -4.82 1.54 9.66
C LYS A 69 -4.51 1.72 11.15
N VAL A 70 -3.50 2.51 11.46
CA VAL A 70 -3.06 2.80 12.84
C VAL A 70 -3.82 4.00 13.39
#